data_AF-A0A7C8VEN3-F1
#
_entry.id   AF-A0A7C8VEN3-F1
#
_cell.length_a   1.000
_cell.length_b   1.000
_cell.length_c   1.000
_cell.angle_alpha   90.00
_cell.angle_beta   90.00
_cell.angle_gamma   90.00
#
_symmetry.space_group_name_H-M   'P 1'
#
loop_
_entity.id
_entity.type
_entity.pdbx_description
1 polymer ?
#
loop_
_entity_poly.entity_id
_entity_poly.type
_entity_poly.pdbx_seq_one_letter_code
_entity_poly.pdbx_strand_id
1 'polypeptide(L)'
;MAPQINDSTMASLPPVPEAKGNQVDVPPCLLSPAFTPPSTPGTRTPGRSTEPATSSASEQNAVVQPTLLEELPKVKCQVRARIPRNGGGEIFLHLYTNNIDNKEHLAIVFGDVIRSRSLDAPQENETEMVRMTRGAYTGRLYPGRTSSAALSPNQVVQPPENPVPLVRIHSECYTGETAWSARCDCGEQLDEAARLMTLEGNGVVVYLRQEGRGIGLAEKLKAYNLQDLGNDTVTANLLLRHPADARSYGLATAILQDLGLSMIRLLTNNPIKVAAVEGPNKEIKVAERVPMVPLAWKGLKGGVSGEEVDNYLKTKVGHSFHLCEGQK
;
A
#
# COMPACT_ATOMS: atom_id res chain seq x y z
N MET A 1 -14.93 -22.17 -65.35
CA MET A 1 -15.99 -23.08 -64.83
C MET A 1 -15.86 -23.13 -63.32
N ALA A 2 -16.60 -22.27 -62.63
CA ALA A 2 -16.80 -22.31 -61.19
C ALA A 2 -18.14 -23.01 -60.92
N PRO A 3 -18.28 -23.87 -59.90
CA PRO A 3 -19.56 -24.45 -59.57
C PRO A 3 -20.36 -23.48 -58.69
N GLN A 4 -21.56 -23.15 -59.17
CA GLN A 4 -22.62 -22.51 -58.40
C GLN A 4 -23.24 -23.53 -57.44
N ILE A 5 -23.53 -23.10 -56.20
CA ILE A 5 -24.45 -23.79 -55.29
C ILE A 5 -25.40 -22.75 -54.71
N ASN A 6 -26.68 -23.11 -54.73
CA ASN A 6 -27.88 -22.29 -54.66
C ASN A 6 -28.14 -21.58 -53.33
N ASP A 7 -28.72 -20.39 -53.47
CA ASP A 7 -29.63 -19.71 -52.54
C ASP A 7 -30.80 -20.63 -52.13
N SER A 8 -31.07 -20.73 -50.82
CA SER A 8 -32.43 -20.86 -50.27
C SER A 8 -32.42 -20.75 -48.75
N THR A 9 -33.44 -20.06 -48.24
CA THR A 9 -33.86 -19.87 -46.83
C THR A 9 -33.08 -18.87 -45.97
N MET A 10 -33.29 -17.57 -46.22
CA MET A 10 -33.22 -16.55 -45.17
C MET A 10 -34.41 -16.73 -44.21
N ALA A 11 -34.14 -17.26 -43.03
CA ALA A 11 -35.04 -17.13 -41.89
C ALA A 11 -34.80 -15.75 -41.25
N SER A 12 -35.82 -14.90 -41.29
CA SER A 12 -35.84 -13.58 -40.67
C SER A 12 -35.69 -13.70 -39.14
N LEU A 13 -34.56 -13.23 -38.62
CA LEU A 13 -34.37 -13.00 -37.19
C LEU A 13 -35.30 -11.86 -36.72
N PRO A 14 -35.95 -11.98 -35.55
CA PRO A 14 -36.78 -10.91 -35.00
C PRO A 14 -35.92 -9.70 -34.61
N PRO A 15 -36.46 -8.47 -34.69
CA PRO A 15 -35.71 -7.26 -34.37
C PRO A 15 -35.30 -7.24 -32.90
N VAL A 16 -34.04 -6.86 -32.65
CA VAL A 16 -33.49 -6.57 -31.32
C VAL A 16 -34.25 -5.37 -30.73
N PRO A 17 -34.82 -5.45 -29.51
CA PRO A 17 -35.45 -4.29 -28.91
C PRO A 17 -34.37 -3.28 -28.51
N GLU A 18 -34.55 -2.03 -28.97
CA GLU A 18 -33.78 -0.87 -28.50
C GLU A 18 -33.92 -0.76 -26.98
N ALA A 19 -32.78 -0.89 -26.28
CA ALA A 19 -32.71 -0.66 -24.84
C ALA A 19 -32.92 0.84 -24.56
N LYS A 20 -34.15 1.22 -24.25
CA LYS A 20 -34.46 2.49 -23.59
C LYS A 20 -33.63 2.57 -22.30
N GLY A 21 -32.90 3.66 -22.13
CA GLY A 21 -32.11 3.93 -20.93
C GLY A 21 -33.00 3.89 -19.69
N ASN A 22 -32.89 2.80 -18.94
CA ASN A 22 -33.43 2.72 -17.60
C ASN A 22 -32.43 3.43 -16.67
N GLN A 23 -32.89 4.50 -16.01
CA GLN A 23 -32.31 4.90 -14.74
C GLN A 23 -32.36 3.68 -13.82
N VAL A 24 -31.19 3.17 -13.46
CA VAL A 24 -31.07 2.06 -12.52
C VAL A 24 -31.41 2.61 -11.14
N ASP A 25 -32.64 2.33 -10.67
CA ASP A 25 -33.00 2.52 -9.27
C ASP A 25 -32.16 1.57 -8.41
N VAL A 26 -31.16 2.13 -7.75
CA VAL A 26 -30.28 1.39 -6.84
C VAL A 26 -31.09 1.00 -5.59
N PRO A 27 -31.16 -0.30 -5.23
CA PRO A 27 -31.90 -0.70 -4.03
C PRO A 27 -31.27 -0.08 -2.77
N PRO A 28 -32.08 0.46 -1.84
CA PRO A 28 -31.61 1.21 -0.67
C PRO A 28 -30.74 0.40 0.31
N CYS A 29 -30.64 -0.92 0.13
CA CYS A 29 -29.77 -1.81 0.93
C CYS A 29 -28.28 -1.80 0.52
N LEU A 30 -27.89 -1.13 -0.58
CA LEU A 30 -26.48 -0.96 -0.98
C LEU A 30 -25.83 0.30 -0.38
N LEU A 31 -26.58 1.07 0.40
CA LEU A 31 -26.10 2.29 1.05
C LEU A 31 -25.37 1.94 2.35
N SER A 32 -24.03 1.98 2.33
CA SER A 32 -23.25 2.01 3.56
C SER A 32 -23.58 3.29 4.35
N PRO A 33 -23.73 3.23 5.69
CA PRO A 33 -23.91 4.44 6.50
C PRO A 33 -22.72 5.37 6.29
N ALA A 34 -23.01 6.67 6.14
CA ALA A 34 -21.98 7.69 5.97
C ALA A 34 -20.97 7.62 7.12
N PHE A 35 -19.68 7.62 6.79
CA PHE A 35 -18.59 7.72 7.76
C PHE A 35 -18.69 9.09 8.42
N THR A 36 -19.39 9.15 9.56
CA THR A 36 -19.58 10.38 10.32
C THR A 36 -18.54 10.36 11.43
N PRO A 37 -17.60 11.32 11.51
CA PRO A 37 -16.74 11.43 12.69
C PRO A 37 -17.61 11.76 13.93
N PRO A 38 -17.23 11.32 15.14
CA PRO A 38 -18.02 11.58 16.33
C PRO A 38 -18.06 13.09 16.63
N SER A 39 -19.25 13.69 16.51
CA SER A 39 -19.52 15.10 16.79
C SER A 39 -19.42 15.38 18.30
N THR A 40 -18.56 16.31 18.67
CA THR A 40 -18.51 16.96 19.99
C THR A 40 -19.75 17.84 20.19
N PRO A 41 -20.34 17.96 21.41
CA PRO A 41 -21.61 18.67 21.59
C PRO A 41 -21.38 20.19 21.69
N GLY A 42 -22.06 20.95 20.82
CA GLY A 42 -21.99 22.42 20.82
C GLY A 42 -22.99 23.11 19.89
N THR A 43 -24.20 23.34 20.40
CA THR A 43 -25.13 24.46 20.15
C THR A 43 -25.26 25.17 18.77
N ARG A 44 -26.55 25.18 18.33
CA ARG A 44 -27.33 26.19 17.56
C ARG A 44 -27.35 26.14 16.03
N THR A 45 -28.51 25.70 15.54
CA THR A 45 -29.09 25.91 14.20
C THR A 45 -29.40 27.40 13.95
N PRO A 46 -29.23 27.89 12.71
CA PRO A 46 -30.35 28.51 12.01
C PRO A 46 -30.49 28.01 10.57
N GLY A 47 -31.74 27.98 10.10
CA GLY A 47 -32.10 27.39 8.81
C GLY A 47 -32.17 28.37 7.62
N ARG A 48 -32.45 27.72 6.47
CA ARG A 48 -33.05 28.24 5.21
C ARG A 48 -32.08 28.75 4.13
N SER A 49 -31.94 28.02 3.03
CA SER A 49 -32.70 28.17 1.77
C SER A 49 -32.08 27.33 0.65
N THR A 50 -32.96 26.70 -0.13
CA THR A 50 -32.73 25.92 -1.35
C THR A 50 -32.45 26.81 -2.55
N GLU A 51 -31.36 26.54 -3.29
CA GLU A 51 -31.28 26.69 -4.75
C GLU A 51 -30.34 25.62 -5.34
N PRO A 52 -30.69 24.94 -6.46
CA PRO A 52 -29.81 23.97 -7.10
C PRO A 52 -28.85 24.69 -8.06
N ALA A 53 -27.57 24.76 -7.70
CA ALA A 53 -26.54 25.24 -8.60
C ALA A 53 -26.30 24.23 -9.73
N THR A 54 -26.70 24.62 -10.93
CA THR A 54 -26.24 24.06 -12.20
C THR A 54 -24.74 24.32 -12.30
N SER A 55 -23.93 23.27 -12.28
CA SER A 55 -22.53 23.36 -12.70
C SER A 55 -22.28 22.31 -13.78
N SER A 56 -22.11 22.83 -14.99
CA SER A 56 -21.61 22.15 -16.17
C SER A 56 -20.31 21.43 -15.83
N ALA A 57 -20.32 20.11 -15.99
CA ALA A 57 -19.14 19.28 -15.92
C ALA A 57 -18.19 19.63 -17.07
N SER A 58 -17.10 20.33 -16.75
CA SER A 58 -15.89 20.31 -17.57
C SER A 58 -15.02 19.17 -17.06
N GLU A 59 -14.92 18.12 -17.86
CA GLU A 59 -13.97 17.03 -17.72
C GLU A 59 -12.54 17.60 -17.68
N GLN A 60 -11.94 17.59 -16.50
CA GLN A 60 -10.50 17.70 -16.36
C GLN A 60 -10.04 16.55 -15.47
N ASN A 61 -9.23 15.66 -16.05
CA ASN A 61 -8.45 14.65 -15.35
C ASN A 61 -7.49 15.35 -14.37
N ALA A 62 -8.01 15.75 -13.21
CA ALA A 62 -7.21 16.28 -12.12
C ALA A 62 -6.43 15.11 -11.53
N VAL A 63 -5.11 15.10 -11.74
CA VAL A 63 -4.19 14.26 -10.99
C VAL A 63 -4.35 14.65 -9.52
N VAL A 64 -5.10 13.84 -8.76
CA VAL A 64 -5.36 14.07 -7.34
C VAL A 64 -4.01 14.00 -6.62
N GLN A 65 -3.48 15.16 -6.22
CA GLN A 65 -2.29 15.22 -5.38
C GLN A 65 -2.68 14.67 -3.99
N PRO A 66 -1.86 13.78 -3.41
CA PRO A 66 -2.12 13.28 -2.07
C PRO A 66 -2.06 14.43 -1.09
N THR A 67 -3.09 14.53 -0.24
CA THR A 67 -3.14 15.53 0.83
C THR A 67 -1.98 15.28 1.78
N LEU A 68 -1.00 16.19 1.79
CA LEU A 68 0.07 16.19 2.78
C LEU A 68 -0.52 16.65 4.12
N LEU A 69 -0.14 15.98 5.20
CA LEU A 69 -0.47 16.42 6.55
C LEU A 69 0.43 17.61 6.91
N GLU A 70 -0.09 18.57 7.68
CA GLU A 70 0.71 19.71 8.18
C GLU A 70 1.78 19.26 9.18
N GLU A 71 1.46 18.28 10.01
CA GLU A 71 2.38 17.64 10.95
C GLU A 71 2.38 16.12 10.77
N LEU A 72 3.55 15.50 10.98
CA LEU A 72 3.66 14.05 10.95
C LEU A 72 2.96 13.40 12.16
N PRO A 73 2.32 12.24 11.97
CA PRO A 73 1.73 11.49 13.06
C PRO A 73 2.79 11.00 14.03
N LYS A 74 2.40 10.86 15.29
CA LYS A 74 3.25 10.29 16.34
C LYS A 74 3.17 8.77 16.26
N VAL A 75 4.33 8.13 16.14
CA VAL A 75 4.45 6.66 16.09
C VAL A 75 5.32 6.15 17.22
N LYS A 76 5.06 4.94 17.68
CA LYS A 76 5.87 4.24 18.68
C LYS A 76 6.03 2.78 18.28
N CYS A 77 7.28 2.32 18.19
CA CYS A 77 7.58 0.91 18.02
C CYS A 77 7.35 0.19 19.34
N GLN A 78 6.35 -0.69 19.37
CA GLN A 78 5.97 -1.45 20.56
C GLN A 78 6.87 -2.65 20.77
N VAL A 79 7.12 -3.43 19.72
CA VAL A 79 7.87 -4.68 19.81
C VAL A 79 8.64 -4.95 18.54
N ARG A 80 9.79 -5.62 18.69
CA ARG A 80 10.59 -6.15 17.59
C ARG A 80 10.87 -7.64 17.76
N ALA A 81 10.68 -8.42 16.70
CA ALA A 81 11.01 -9.83 16.68
C ALA A 81 11.83 -10.21 15.44
N ARG A 82 12.84 -11.06 15.65
CA ARG A 82 13.59 -11.69 14.56
C ARG A 82 12.77 -12.81 13.94
N ILE A 83 12.56 -12.78 12.63
CA ILE A 83 11.87 -13.85 11.91
C ILE A 83 12.89 -14.61 11.05
N PRO A 84 13.11 -15.90 11.30
CA PRO A 84 13.97 -16.72 10.46
C PRO A 84 13.30 -16.94 9.10
N ARG A 85 14.09 -16.94 8.02
CA ARG A 85 13.61 -17.24 6.67
C ARG A 85 14.32 -18.42 6.05
N ASN A 86 13.61 -19.09 5.16
CA ASN A 86 14.15 -20.11 4.27
C ASN A 86 15.03 -19.42 3.22
N GLY A 87 16.28 -19.86 3.06
CA GLY A 87 17.22 -19.29 2.08
C GLY A 87 18.25 -18.28 2.63
N GLY A 88 18.30 -18.07 3.95
CA GLY A 88 19.30 -17.21 4.59
C GLY A 88 18.90 -15.74 4.71
N GLY A 89 19.67 -14.99 5.49
CA GLY A 89 19.37 -13.60 5.86
C GLY A 89 18.39 -13.48 7.03
N GLU A 90 18.52 -12.39 7.78
CA GLU A 90 17.68 -12.11 8.95
C GLU A 90 16.74 -10.96 8.64
N ILE A 91 15.47 -11.12 8.99
CA ILE A 91 14.52 -10.02 8.99
C ILE A 91 14.03 -9.76 10.41
N PHE A 92 13.70 -8.52 10.68
CA PHE A 92 13.13 -8.06 11.95
C PHE A 92 11.80 -7.38 11.68
N LEU A 93 10.74 -7.91 12.28
CA LEU A 93 9.44 -7.26 12.29
C LEU A 93 9.39 -6.28 13.44
N HIS A 94 9.06 -5.02 13.13
CA HIS A 94 8.79 -3.97 14.09
C HIS A 94 7.31 -3.64 14.04
N LEU A 95 6.62 -3.73 15.17
CA LEU A 95 5.21 -3.40 15.30
C LEU A 95 5.06 -1.98 15.82
N TYR A 96 4.29 -1.15 15.12
CA TYR A 96 4.08 0.26 15.40
C TYR A 96 2.64 0.56 15.77
N THR A 97 2.46 1.34 16.82
CA THR A 97 1.19 2.03 17.13
C THR A 97 1.31 3.50 16.77
N ASN A 98 0.17 4.17 16.58
CA ASN A 98 0.13 5.57 16.17
C ASN A 98 -1.03 6.33 16.83
N ASN A 99 -1.13 7.64 16.56
CA ASN A 99 -2.15 8.53 17.13
C ASN A 99 -3.24 8.97 16.12
N ILE A 100 -3.23 8.47 14.88
CA ILE A 100 -4.18 8.85 13.83
C ILE A 100 -5.22 7.77 13.56
N ASP A 101 -4.91 6.50 13.84
CA ASP A 101 -5.83 5.38 13.80
C ASP A 101 -5.56 4.39 14.94
N ASN A 102 -6.45 3.41 15.07
CA ASN A 102 -6.36 2.36 16.10
C ASN A 102 -5.71 1.08 15.55
N LYS A 103 -4.94 1.18 14.45
CA LYS A 103 -4.32 0.02 13.80
C LYS A 103 -2.85 -0.10 14.17
N GLU A 104 -2.38 -1.32 14.14
CA GLU A 104 -0.95 -1.61 14.31
C GLU A 104 -0.30 -1.74 12.93
N HIS A 105 0.77 -0.99 12.66
CA HIS A 105 1.49 -1.03 11.40
C HIS A 105 2.78 -1.81 11.56
N LEU A 106 3.35 -2.30 10.46
CA LEU A 106 4.58 -3.09 10.51
C LEU A 106 5.69 -2.40 9.73
N ALA A 107 6.92 -2.53 10.22
CA ALA A 107 8.11 -2.34 9.40
C ALA A 107 8.91 -3.65 9.37
N ILE A 108 9.09 -4.19 8.17
CA ILE A 108 9.90 -5.38 7.91
C ILE A 108 11.29 -4.88 7.54
N VAL A 109 12.22 -5.05 8.47
CA VAL A 109 13.61 -4.61 8.32
C VAL A 109 14.47 -5.79 7.89
N PHE A 110 15.25 -5.62 6.83
CA PHE A 110 16.20 -6.60 6.30
C PHE A 110 17.61 -6.19 6.75
N GLY A 111 18.27 -7.07 7.51
CA GLY A 111 19.53 -6.76 8.20
C GLY A 111 19.35 -6.31 9.65
N ASP A 112 20.45 -6.11 10.39
CA ASP A 112 20.45 -5.73 11.82
C ASP A 112 20.97 -4.31 12.08
N VAL A 113 21.21 -3.53 11.02
CA VAL A 113 21.74 -2.16 11.12
C VAL A 113 20.65 -1.15 11.47
N ILE A 114 19.48 -1.27 10.83
CA ILE A 114 18.38 -0.31 10.99
C ILE A 114 17.63 -0.64 12.29
N ARG A 115 17.49 0.36 13.16
CA ARG A 115 16.87 0.20 14.48
C ARG A 115 15.95 1.36 14.80
N SER A 116 14.88 1.05 15.55
CA SER A 116 13.92 2.03 16.01
C SER A 116 14.42 2.78 17.25
N ARG A 117 14.37 4.12 17.19
CA ARG A 117 14.68 5.02 18.31
C ARG A 117 13.70 4.84 19.47
N SER A 118 12.40 4.80 19.19
CA SER A 118 11.39 4.60 20.24
C SER A 118 11.44 3.19 20.85
N LEU A 119 11.87 2.18 20.08
CA LEU A 119 12.13 0.86 20.62
C LEU A 119 13.36 0.89 21.55
N ASP A 120 14.47 1.49 21.12
CA ASP A 120 15.70 1.44 21.91
C ASP A 120 15.71 2.42 23.09
N ALA A 121 14.79 3.39 23.15
CA ALA A 121 14.64 4.29 24.28
C ALA A 121 14.40 3.52 25.60
N PRO A 122 15.07 3.89 26.71
CA PRO A 122 14.79 3.32 28.02
C PRO A 122 13.38 3.73 28.49
N GLN A 123 12.67 2.80 29.14
CA GLN A 123 11.37 3.07 29.75
C GLN A 123 11.48 3.13 31.27
N GLU A 124 10.58 3.88 31.91
CA GLU A 124 10.53 3.96 33.37
C GLU A 124 10.28 2.57 33.98
N ASN A 125 11.10 2.21 34.96
CA ASN A 125 11.04 0.92 35.65
C ASN A 125 11.21 -0.32 34.74
N GLU A 126 11.84 -0.17 33.57
CA GLU A 126 12.11 -1.28 32.66
C GLU A 126 13.21 -2.22 33.20
N THR A 127 12.90 -3.51 33.34
CA THR A 127 13.90 -4.53 33.65
C THR A 127 14.58 -5.03 32.38
N GLU A 128 15.79 -5.59 32.48
CA GLU A 128 16.49 -6.20 31.33
C GLU A 128 15.64 -7.27 30.63
N MET A 129 14.87 -8.05 31.38
CA MET A 129 13.97 -9.06 30.82
C MET A 129 12.85 -8.43 29.99
N VAL A 130 12.22 -7.35 30.47
CA VAL A 130 11.19 -6.62 29.72
C VAL A 130 11.79 -6.02 28.46
N ARG A 131 12.97 -5.41 28.57
CA ARG A 131 13.70 -4.83 27.44
C ARG A 131 14.01 -5.85 26.35
N MET A 132 14.48 -7.04 26.73
CA MET A 132 14.73 -8.16 25.82
C MET A 132 13.43 -8.70 25.20
N THR A 133 12.38 -8.88 26.00
CA THR A 133 11.07 -9.37 25.54
C THR A 133 10.43 -8.43 24.52
N ARG A 134 10.60 -7.13 24.72
CA ARG A 134 10.17 -6.08 23.79
C ARG A 134 10.99 -6.07 22.49
N GLY A 135 12.14 -6.72 22.48
CA GLY A 135 13.02 -6.75 21.32
C GLY A 135 14.10 -5.68 21.30
N ALA A 136 14.24 -4.86 22.35
CA ALA A 136 15.21 -3.78 22.46
C ALA A 136 16.61 -4.29 22.92
N TYR A 137 17.14 -5.27 22.19
CA TYR A 137 18.45 -5.90 22.47
C TYR A 137 19.37 -5.84 21.25
N THR A 138 20.68 -6.05 21.46
CA THR A 138 21.68 -6.20 20.39
C THR A 138 22.19 -7.63 20.30
N GLY A 139 22.56 -8.09 19.11
CA GLY A 139 22.96 -9.47 18.85
C GLY A 139 21.80 -10.48 18.99
N ARG A 140 22.11 -11.77 19.16
CA ARG A 140 21.11 -12.84 19.21
C ARG A 140 20.69 -13.21 20.64
N LEU A 141 19.40 -13.45 20.86
CA LEU A 141 18.90 -14.03 22.11
C LEU A 141 19.26 -15.52 22.19
N TYR A 142 19.48 -15.99 23.41
CA TYR A 142 19.73 -17.39 23.74
C TYR A 142 19.19 -17.71 25.14
N PRO A 143 18.85 -18.98 25.45
CA PRO A 143 18.37 -19.37 26.78
C PRO A 143 19.37 -18.97 27.87
N GLY A 144 18.88 -18.32 28.94
CA GLY A 144 19.72 -17.86 30.07
C GLY A 144 20.41 -16.50 29.87
N ARG A 145 20.13 -15.78 28.78
CA ARG A 145 20.62 -14.41 28.59
C ARG A 145 20.04 -13.45 29.65
N THR A 146 20.89 -12.61 30.24
CA THR A 146 20.53 -11.69 31.33
C THR A 146 20.64 -10.20 30.98
N SER A 147 21.29 -9.86 29.86
CA SER A 147 21.48 -8.48 29.42
C SER A 147 21.06 -8.28 27.96
N SER A 148 20.40 -7.15 27.71
CA SER A 148 19.97 -6.67 26.40
C SER A 148 21.14 -6.23 25.50
N ALA A 149 22.27 -5.84 26.07
CA ALA A 149 23.48 -5.55 25.31
C ALA A 149 24.23 -6.83 24.94
N ALA A 150 24.90 -6.85 23.79
CA ALA A 150 25.84 -7.92 23.44
C ALA A 150 27.12 -7.77 24.28
N LEU A 151 27.66 -8.90 24.78
CA LEU A 151 28.83 -8.97 25.69
C LEU A 151 30.18 -8.58 25.06
N SER A 152 30.20 -8.07 23.82
CA SER A 152 31.44 -7.68 23.12
C SER A 152 31.46 -6.16 22.89
N PRO A 153 32.17 -5.38 23.74
CA PRO A 153 32.31 -3.93 23.56
C PRO A 153 33.25 -3.54 22.40
N ASN A 154 34.02 -4.50 21.84
CA ASN A 154 35.12 -4.24 20.91
C ASN A 154 34.79 -4.46 19.42
N GLN A 155 33.52 -4.52 19.05
CA GLN A 155 33.11 -4.37 17.66
C GLN A 155 32.05 -3.28 17.55
N VAL A 156 32.40 -2.06 17.96
CA VAL A 156 31.95 -0.91 17.18
C VAL A 156 32.74 -0.95 15.87
N VAL A 157 32.40 -1.92 15.02
CA VAL A 157 32.70 -1.80 13.60
C VAL A 157 31.93 -0.56 13.21
N GLN A 158 32.64 0.55 12.97
CA GLN A 158 32.03 1.67 12.27
C GLN A 158 31.29 1.06 11.09
N PRO A 159 29.97 1.30 10.94
CA PRO A 159 29.24 0.71 9.83
C PRO A 159 30.06 1.07 8.59
N PRO A 160 30.58 0.07 7.83
CA PRO A 160 31.15 0.37 6.52
C PRO A 160 30.10 1.21 5.82
N GLU A 161 30.47 2.30 5.13
CA GLU A 161 29.54 3.25 4.50
C GLU A 161 28.31 2.51 3.97
N ASN A 162 27.26 2.44 4.80
CA ASN A 162 26.22 1.48 4.52
C ASN A 162 25.43 2.12 3.39
N PRO A 163 25.24 1.41 2.27
CA PRO A 163 24.57 1.98 1.12
C PRO A 163 23.19 2.48 1.57
N VAL A 164 22.76 3.61 1.00
CA VAL A 164 21.44 4.19 1.29
C VAL A 164 20.37 3.07 1.20
N PRO A 165 19.58 2.82 2.26
CA PRO A 165 18.72 1.65 2.33
C PRO A 165 17.62 1.70 1.28
N LEU A 166 17.30 0.54 0.72
CA LEU A 166 16.15 0.37 -0.17
C LEU A 166 14.88 0.33 0.67
N VAL A 167 13.92 1.19 0.34
CA VAL A 167 12.66 1.33 1.09
C VAL A 167 11.47 1.12 0.17
N ARG A 168 10.48 0.38 0.68
CA ARG A 168 9.21 0.14 0.01
C ARG A 168 8.07 0.53 0.95
N ILE A 169 7.21 1.43 0.51
CA ILE A 169 5.95 1.72 1.19
C ILE A 169 4.84 0.87 0.57
N HIS A 170 4.39 -0.10 1.35
CA HIS A 170 3.42 -1.11 0.93
C HIS A 170 2.10 -0.92 1.67
N SER A 171 1.01 -0.78 0.94
CA SER A 171 -0.33 -0.80 1.53
C SER A 171 -0.83 -2.24 1.51
N GLU A 172 -1.32 -2.71 2.66
CA GLU A 172 -1.95 -4.02 2.83
C GLU A 172 -2.94 -4.32 1.70
N CYS A 173 -2.79 -5.51 1.13
CA CYS A 173 -3.69 -6.09 0.14
C CYS A 173 -3.82 -7.59 0.41
N TYR A 174 -4.71 -7.94 1.33
CA TYR A 174 -4.98 -9.30 1.77
C TYR A 174 -5.23 -10.26 0.61
N THR A 175 -6.03 -9.84 -0.37
CA THR A 175 -6.37 -10.69 -1.52
C THR A 175 -5.16 -11.01 -2.39
N GLY A 176 -4.27 -10.05 -2.62
CA GLY A 176 -3.08 -10.26 -3.44
C GLY A 176 -1.96 -10.98 -2.69
N GLU A 177 -1.77 -10.67 -1.40
CA GLU A 177 -0.65 -11.16 -0.59
C GLU A 177 -0.92 -12.53 0.02
N THR A 178 -2.14 -12.77 0.51
CA THR A 178 -2.47 -13.97 1.28
C THR A 178 -3.34 -14.94 0.47
N ALA A 179 -4.24 -14.42 -0.37
CA ALA A 179 -5.16 -15.24 -1.15
C ALA A 179 -4.72 -15.47 -2.60
N TRP A 180 -3.48 -15.09 -2.96
CA TRP A 180 -2.88 -15.27 -4.29
C TRP A 180 -3.75 -14.78 -5.46
N SER A 181 -4.47 -13.67 -5.25
CA SER A 181 -5.39 -13.13 -6.26
C SER A 181 -4.65 -12.64 -7.51
N ALA A 182 -5.12 -13.09 -8.67
CA ALA A 182 -4.67 -12.62 -9.99
C ALA A 182 -5.21 -11.22 -10.38
N ARG A 183 -6.16 -10.67 -9.61
CA ARG A 183 -6.78 -9.35 -9.89
C ARG A 183 -5.86 -8.16 -9.62
N CYS A 184 -4.73 -8.39 -8.95
CA CYS A 184 -3.76 -7.36 -8.65
C CYS A 184 -2.36 -7.97 -8.53
N ASP A 185 -1.33 -7.15 -8.68
CA ASP A 185 0.08 -7.53 -8.53
C ASP A 185 0.64 -7.22 -7.14
N CYS A 186 -0.21 -6.96 -6.14
CA CYS A 186 0.26 -6.55 -4.80
C CYS A 186 1.13 -7.61 -4.11
N GLY A 187 0.78 -8.89 -4.23
CA GLY A 187 1.56 -10.00 -3.69
C GLY A 187 2.94 -10.08 -4.34
N GLU A 188 2.99 -10.14 -5.68
CA GLU A 188 4.26 -10.17 -6.42
C GLU A 188 5.13 -8.94 -6.14
N GLN A 189 4.51 -7.78 -5.93
CA GLN A 189 5.25 -6.58 -5.57
C GLN A 189 5.89 -6.67 -4.18
N LEU A 190 5.20 -7.28 -3.21
CA LEU A 190 5.74 -7.49 -1.88
C LEU A 190 6.90 -8.50 -1.91
N ASP A 191 6.73 -9.59 -2.65
CA ASP A 191 7.73 -10.65 -2.81
C ASP A 191 9.00 -10.14 -3.47
N GLU A 192 8.89 -9.40 -4.58
CA GLU A 192 10.06 -8.84 -5.27
C GLU A 192 10.76 -7.77 -4.43
N ALA A 193 10.02 -6.95 -3.68
CA ALA A 193 10.62 -5.99 -2.75
C ALA A 193 11.42 -6.71 -1.64
N ALA A 194 10.83 -7.76 -1.05
CA ALA A 194 11.50 -8.58 -0.04
C ALA A 194 12.74 -9.29 -0.61
N ARG A 195 12.67 -9.80 -1.84
CA ARG A 195 13.80 -10.43 -2.54
C ARG A 195 14.94 -9.45 -2.77
N LEU A 196 14.68 -8.25 -3.30
CA LEU A 196 15.69 -7.22 -3.54
C LEU A 196 16.38 -6.80 -2.23
N MET A 197 15.60 -6.51 -1.18
CA MET A 197 16.15 -6.11 0.13
C MET A 197 16.93 -7.23 0.81
N THR A 198 16.54 -8.49 0.58
CA THR A 198 17.31 -9.65 1.04
C THR A 198 18.68 -9.71 0.40
N LEU A 199 18.77 -9.50 -0.91
CA LEU A 199 20.02 -9.56 -1.65
C LEU A 199 20.98 -8.45 -1.24
N GLU A 200 20.44 -7.26 -0.97
CA GLU A 200 21.23 -6.13 -0.49
C GLU A 200 21.59 -6.24 1.00
N GLY A 201 20.81 -6.99 1.79
CA GLY A 201 20.99 -7.12 3.24
C GLY A 201 20.70 -5.84 4.03
N ASN A 202 20.15 -4.82 3.38
CA ASN A 202 19.84 -3.51 3.96
C ASN A 202 18.60 -2.90 3.31
N GLY A 203 17.46 -2.98 3.98
CA GLY A 203 16.24 -2.39 3.46
C GLY A 203 15.05 -2.46 4.41
N VAL A 204 13.99 -1.73 4.08
CA VAL A 204 12.77 -1.66 4.89
C VAL A 204 11.53 -1.72 4.00
N VAL A 205 10.63 -2.65 4.30
CA VAL A 205 9.23 -2.58 3.84
C VAL A 205 8.40 -1.99 4.97
N VAL A 206 7.88 -0.77 4.78
CA VAL A 206 6.85 -0.20 5.66
C VAL A 206 5.50 -0.72 5.18
N TYR A 207 4.90 -1.59 5.98
CA TYR A 207 3.63 -2.24 5.69
C TYR A 207 2.51 -1.53 6.44
N LEU A 208 1.74 -0.75 5.68
CA LEU A 208 0.63 0.04 6.20
C LEU A 208 -0.67 -0.75 6.08
N ARG A 209 -1.40 -0.94 7.19
CA ARG A 209 -2.70 -1.63 7.23
C ARG A 209 -3.86 -0.78 6.72
N GLN A 210 -3.73 -0.34 5.47
CA GLN A 210 -4.67 0.53 4.75
C GLN A 210 -5.29 -0.23 3.56
N GLU A 211 -5.91 -1.37 3.85
CA GLU A 211 -6.59 -2.21 2.87
C GLU A 211 -7.59 -1.43 2.00
N GLY A 212 -7.69 -1.81 0.73
CA GLY A 212 -8.63 -1.23 -0.22
C GLY A 212 -8.39 0.25 -0.52
N ARG A 213 -7.16 0.76 -0.36
CA ARG A 213 -6.86 2.21 -0.41
C ARG A 213 -7.54 3.01 0.71
N GLY A 214 -7.73 2.39 1.86
CA GLY A 214 -8.30 3.01 3.05
C GLY A 214 -9.79 2.71 3.30
N ILE A 215 -10.50 2.11 2.34
CA ILE A 215 -11.93 1.76 2.49
C ILE A 215 -12.15 0.44 3.27
N GLY A 216 -11.11 -0.40 3.38
CA GLY A 216 -11.17 -1.70 4.04
C GLY A 216 -11.55 -2.88 3.13
N LEU A 217 -11.39 -4.09 3.67
CA LEU A 217 -11.54 -5.34 2.90
C LEU A 217 -12.97 -5.60 2.43
N ALA A 218 -13.96 -5.41 3.30
CA ALA A 218 -15.36 -5.70 2.98
C ALA A 218 -15.84 -4.88 1.78
N GLU A 219 -15.54 -3.58 1.78
CA GLU A 219 -15.90 -2.66 0.70
C GLU A 219 -15.14 -2.97 -0.59
N LYS A 220 -13.86 -3.34 -0.51
CA LYS A 220 -13.09 -3.84 -1.65
C LYS A 220 -13.74 -5.08 -2.29
N LEU A 221 -14.21 -6.03 -1.48
CA LEU A 221 -14.88 -7.23 -1.99
C LEU A 221 -16.24 -6.90 -2.63
N LYS A 222 -16.99 -5.93 -2.08
CA LYS A 222 -18.19 -5.42 -2.75
C LYS A 222 -17.88 -4.79 -4.11
N ALA A 223 -16.80 -4.00 -4.20
CA ALA A 223 -16.36 -3.40 -5.46
C ALA A 223 -15.98 -4.47 -6.49
N TYR A 224 -15.35 -5.57 -6.06
CA TYR A 224 -15.09 -6.73 -6.90
C TYR A 224 -16.37 -7.38 -7.43
N ASN A 225 -17.36 -7.60 -6.57
CA ASN A 225 -18.65 -8.15 -7.02
C ASN A 225 -19.33 -7.23 -8.06
N LEU A 226 -19.28 -5.91 -7.86
CA LEU A 226 -19.83 -4.96 -8.85
C LEU A 226 -19.09 -5.01 -10.19
N GLN A 227 -17.78 -5.20 -10.16
CA GLN A 227 -16.97 -5.38 -11.37
C GLN A 227 -17.32 -6.69 -12.08
N ASP A 228 -17.49 -7.78 -11.34
CA ASP A 228 -17.90 -9.08 -11.89
C ASP A 228 -19.33 -9.03 -12.46
N LEU A 229 -20.17 -8.11 -11.96
CA LEU A 229 -21.48 -7.78 -12.55
C LEU A 229 -21.41 -6.88 -13.79
N GLY A 230 -20.20 -6.52 -14.25
CA GLY A 230 -19.97 -5.78 -15.49
C GLY A 230 -19.78 -4.26 -15.32
N ASN A 231 -19.73 -3.74 -14.09
CA ASN A 231 -19.43 -2.32 -13.88
C ASN A 231 -17.94 -2.06 -14.06
N ASP A 232 -17.57 -0.96 -14.72
CA ASP A 232 -16.17 -0.52 -14.71
C ASP A 232 -15.73 -0.10 -13.29
N THR A 233 -14.42 0.04 -13.09
CA THR A 233 -13.84 0.38 -11.77
C THR A 233 -14.31 1.74 -11.24
N VAL A 234 -14.57 2.72 -12.11
CA VAL A 234 -15.02 4.06 -11.71
C VAL A 234 -16.47 3.98 -11.24
N THR A 235 -17.34 3.35 -12.04
CA THR A 235 -18.76 3.14 -11.75
C THR A 235 -18.94 2.35 -10.45
N ALA A 236 -18.16 1.26 -10.25
CA ALA A 236 -18.21 0.48 -9.02
C ALA A 236 -17.86 1.31 -7.77
N ASN A 237 -16.83 2.17 -7.86
CA ASN A 237 -16.47 3.06 -6.75
C ASN A 237 -17.52 4.15 -6.50
N LEU A 238 -18.13 4.69 -7.56
CA LEU A 238 -19.19 5.69 -7.46
C LEU A 238 -20.44 5.11 -6.78
N LEU A 239 -20.85 3.90 -7.18
CA LEU A 239 -21.99 3.19 -6.58
C LEU A 239 -21.80 2.96 -5.07
N LEU A 240 -20.57 2.67 -4.65
CA LEU A 240 -20.23 2.46 -3.24
C LEU A 240 -19.82 3.75 -2.51
N ARG A 241 -19.84 4.91 -3.19
CA ARG A 241 -19.43 6.23 -2.67
C ARG A 241 -18.01 6.24 -2.10
N HIS A 242 -17.11 5.50 -2.74
CA HIS A 242 -15.72 5.39 -2.30
C HIS A 242 -14.89 6.57 -2.81
N PRO A 243 -14.00 7.15 -1.98
CA PRO A 243 -12.99 8.08 -2.46
C PRO A 243 -11.99 7.36 -3.38
N ALA A 244 -11.43 8.09 -4.35
CA ALA A 244 -10.47 7.51 -5.31
C ALA A 244 -9.18 6.97 -4.62
N ASP A 245 -8.75 7.66 -3.55
CA ASP A 245 -7.66 7.23 -2.68
C ASP A 245 -7.78 7.95 -1.33
N ALA A 246 -7.94 7.20 -0.23
CA ALA A 246 -8.00 7.77 1.13
C ALA A 246 -6.72 7.53 1.93
N ARG A 247 -5.63 7.09 1.27
CA ARG A 247 -4.38 6.76 1.96
C ARG A 247 -3.62 8.02 2.35
N SER A 248 -3.06 7.98 3.56
CA SER A 248 -2.06 8.93 4.02
C SER A 248 -0.71 8.24 4.16
N TYR A 249 0.32 8.87 3.59
CA TYR A 249 1.71 8.40 3.64
C TYR A 249 2.52 9.02 4.78
N GLY A 250 1.98 10.02 5.50
CA GLY A 250 2.67 10.64 6.64
C GLY A 250 3.01 9.63 7.74
N LEU A 251 2.20 8.58 7.90
CA LEU A 251 2.48 7.48 8.82
C LEU A 251 3.73 6.68 8.42
N ALA A 252 3.94 6.47 7.12
CA ALA A 252 5.15 5.84 6.64
C ALA A 252 6.38 6.72 6.88
N THR A 253 6.29 8.01 6.61
CA THR A 253 7.37 8.98 6.88
C THR A 253 7.75 8.98 8.37
N ALA A 254 6.76 8.99 9.27
CA ALA A 254 7.01 8.93 10.71
C ALA A 254 7.68 7.63 11.16
N ILE A 255 7.27 6.48 10.61
CA ILE A 255 7.91 5.18 10.88
C ILE A 255 9.37 5.20 10.41
N LEU A 256 9.65 5.72 9.21
CA LEU A 256 11.03 5.81 8.69
C LEU A 256 11.92 6.71 9.56
N GLN A 257 11.39 7.84 10.05
CA GLN A 257 12.12 8.71 10.97
C GLN A 257 12.44 8.01 12.30
N ASP A 258 11.48 7.25 12.84
CA ASP A 258 11.69 6.48 14.06
C ASP A 258 12.73 5.38 13.87
N LEU A 259 12.79 4.76 12.69
CA LEU A 259 13.87 3.83 12.28
C LEU A 259 15.23 4.54 12.06
N GLY A 260 15.31 5.84 12.29
CA GLY A 260 16.52 6.63 12.17
C GLY A 260 16.96 6.93 10.74
N LEU A 261 16.08 6.69 9.75
CA LEU A 261 16.38 6.94 8.35
C LEU A 261 16.13 8.41 8.00
N SER A 262 17.08 9.02 7.31
CA SER A 262 16.97 10.39 6.77
C SER A 262 17.12 10.45 5.25
N MET A 263 17.74 9.42 4.66
CA MET A 263 17.95 9.29 3.22
C MET A 263 17.61 7.87 2.80
N ILE A 264 16.84 7.71 1.72
CA ILE A 264 16.35 6.41 1.24
C ILE A 264 16.42 6.30 -0.28
N ARG A 265 16.48 5.07 -0.79
CA ARG A 265 16.13 4.74 -2.19
C ARG A 265 14.71 4.18 -2.19
N LEU A 266 13.78 4.87 -2.85
CA LEU A 266 12.36 4.51 -2.80
C LEU A 266 11.97 3.59 -3.96
N LEU A 267 11.52 2.38 -3.65
CA LEU A 267 11.07 1.37 -4.61
C LEU A 267 9.61 1.60 -5.04
N THR A 268 9.41 2.40 -6.08
CA THR A 268 8.08 2.82 -6.56
C THR A 268 8.06 3.19 -8.05
N ASN A 269 6.96 2.83 -8.73
CA ASN A 269 6.64 3.33 -10.07
C ASN A 269 5.82 4.62 -10.05
N ASN A 270 5.21 4.96 -8.91
CA ASN A 270 4.40 6.16 -8.80
C ASN A 270 5.28 7.35 -8.39
N PRO A 271 5.49 8.36 -9.26
CA PRO A 271 6.30 9.54 -8.93
C PRO A 271 5.64 10.40 -7.84
N ILE A 272 4.31 10.40 -7.74
CA ILE A 272 3.56 11.17 -6.75
C ILE A 272 3.84 10.65 -5.33
N LYS A 273 4.14 9.35 -5.18
CA LYS A 273 4.54 8.78 -3.87
C LYS A 273 5.85 9.34 -3.35
N VAL A 274 6.73 9.85 -4.22
CA VAL A 274 8.02 10.42 -3.79
C VAL A 274 7.77 11.61 -2.86
N ALA A 275 7.05 12.62 -3.36
CA ALA A 275 6.73 13.83 -2.58
C ALA A 275 5.95 13.50 -1.30
N ALA A 276 5.01 12.54 -1.37
CA ALA A 276 4.24 12.13 -0.21
C ALA A 276 5.07 11.46 0.90
N VAL A 277 6.13 10.72 0.54
CA VAL A 277 7.02 10.06 1.49
C VAL A 277 8.08 11.01 2.04
N GLU A 278 8.54 11.98 1.24
CA GLU A 278 9.48 13.00 1.73
C GLU A 278 8.91 13.79 2.90
N GLY A 279 7.57 13.96 2.94
CA GLY A 279 6.85 14.64 4.01
C GLY A 279 6.78 16.16 3.82
N PRO A 280 5.99 16.87 4.63
CA PRO A 280 5.74 18.31 4.47
C PRO A 280 7.02 19.14 4.63
N ASN A 281 7.94 18.71 5.50
CA ASN A 281 9.19 19.44 5.78
C ASN A 281 10.43 18.72 5.24
N LYS A 282 10.26 17.78 4.30
CA LYS A 282 11.35 16.92 3.77
C LYS A 282 12.08 16.16 4.87
N GLU A 283 11.29 15.61 5.77
CA GLU A 283 11.71 14.74 6.86
C GLU A 283 12.55 13.55 6.40
N ILE A 284 12.26 13.06 5.19
CA ILE A 284 12.98 11.99 4.52
C ILE A 284 13.43 12.52 3.15
N LYS A 285 14.70 12.30 2.79
CA LYS A 285 15.22 12.60 1.45
C LYS A 285 15.20 11.35 0.58
N VAL A 286 14.48 11.38 -0.54
CA VAL A 286 14.54 10.29 -1.53
C VAL A 286 15.74 10.55 -2.44
N ALA A 287 16.83 9.81 -2.24
CA ALA A 287 18.05 9.94 -3.04
C ALA A 287 17.88 9.39 -4.46
N GLU A 288 17.10 8.32 -4.59
CA GLU A 288 16.86 7.64 -5.85
C GLU A 288 15.46 7.04 -5.85
N ARG A 289 14.78 7.09 -6.99
CA ARG A 289 13.55 6.33 -7.23
C ARG A 289 13.91 5.07 -8.01
N VAL A 290 13.84 3.93 -7.34
CA VAL A 290 14.08 2.63 -7.95
C VAL A 290 12.76 2.12 -8.54
N PRO A 291 12.71 1.73 -9.82
CA PRO A 291 11.49 1.20 -10.43
C PRO A 291 11.10 -0.13 -9.79
N MET A 292 9.81 -0.27 -9.46
CA MET A 292 9.26 -1.50 -8.94
C MET A 292 8.74 -2.37 -10.07
N VAL A 293 9.52 -3.36 -10.51
CA VAL A 293 9.13 -4.26 -11.60
C VAL A 293 9.04 -5.68 -11.06
N PRO A 294 7.82 -6.22 -10.85
CA PRO A 294 7.60 -7.61 -10.47
C PRO A 294 8.25 -8.60 -11.43
N LEU A 295 8.61 -9.79 -10.94
CA LEU A 295 9.27 -10.81 -11.76
C LEU A 295 8.42 -11.30 -12.93
N ALA A 296 7.10 -11.38 -12.76
CA ALA A 296 6.17 -11.76 -13.82
C ALA A 296 6.26 -10.81 -15.03
N TRP A 297 6.60 -9.54 -14.81
CA TRP A 297 6.72 -8.55 -15.87
C TRP A 297 8.02 -8.69 -16.65
N LYS A 298 9.04 -9.33 -16.06
CA LYS A 298 10.37 -9.54 -16.68
C LYS A 298 10.42 -10.81 -17.54
N GLY A 299 9.31 -11.54 -17.69
CA GLY A 299 9.26 -12.77 -18.51
C GLY A 299 10.15 -13.91 -17.98
N LEU A 300 10.55 -13.86 -16.70
CA LEU A 300 11.41 -14.86 -16.07
C LEU A 300 10.57 -16.00 -15.48
N LYS A 301 11.12 -17.23 -15.49
CA LYS A 301 10.48 -18.43 -14.91
C LYS A 301 10.15 -18.19 -13.43
N GLY A 302 8.85 -18.09 -13.11
CA GLY A 302 8.36 -17.87 -11.74
C GLY A 302 7.25 -16.82 -11.59
N GLY A 303 6.89 -16.09 -12.65
CA GLY A 303 5.72 -15.21 -12.65
C GLY A 303 4.39 -15.96 -12.75
N VAL A 304 3.33 -15.42 -12.14
CA VAL A 304 1.98 -15.97 -12.29
C VAL A 304 1.47 -15.63 -13.69
N SER A 305 1.12 -16.64 -14.49
CA SER A 305 0.55 -16.48 -15.83
C SER A 305 -0.93 -16.84 -15.82
N GLY A 306 -1.79 -15.97 -16.35
CA GLY A 306 -3.23 -16.23 -16.48
C GLY A 306 -3.96 -15.10 -17.18
N GLU A 307 -5.14 -15.38 -17.76
CA GLU A 307 -5.92 -14.40 -18.53
C GLU A 307 -6.30 -13.16 -17.70
N GLU A 308 -6.68 -13.36 -16.44
CA GLU A 308 -6.98 -12.25 -15.50
C GLU A 308 -5.74 -11.37 -15.23
N VAL A 309 -4.57 -12.00 -15.07
CA VAL A 309 -3.30 -11.29 -14.84
C VAL A 309 -2.93 -10.50 -16.10
N ASP A 310 -3.03 -11.11 -17.29
CA ASP A 310 -2.69 -10.46 -18.55
C ASP A 310 -3.59 -9.26 -18.83
N ASN A 311 -4.89 -9.37 -18.55
CA ASN A 311 -5.83 -8.26 -18.71
C ASN A 311 -5.55 -7.12 -17.72
N TYR A 312 -5.19 -7.45 -16.49
CA TYR A 312 -4.74 -6.48 -15.49
C TYR A 312 -3.45 -5.77 -15.95
N LEU A 313 -2.44 -6.53 -16.39
CA LEU A 313 -1.15 -6.01 -16.83
C LEU A 313 -1.30 -5.11 -18.05
N LYS A 314 -2.10 -5.47 -19.05
CA LYS A 314 -2.38 -4.61 -20.22
C LYS A 314 -2.90 -3.24 -19.80
N THR A 315 -3.87 -3.21 -18.89
CA THR A 315 -4.48 -1.98 -18.38
C THR A 315 -3.47 -1.15 -17.58
N LYS A 316 -2.68 -1.81 -16.73
CA LYS A 316 -1.72 -1.15 -15.84
C LYS A 316 -0.46 -0.65 -16.56
N VAL A 317 0.07 -1.42 -17.50
CA VAL A 317 1.22 -1.07 -18.33
C VAL A 317 0.87 0.15 -19.19
N GLY A 318 -0.31 0.19 -19.80
CA GLY A 318 -0.78 1.35 -20.57
C GLY A 318 -0.79 2.66 -19.76
N HIS A 319 -1.25 2.61 -18.50
CA HIS A 319 -1.25 3.76 -17.60
C HIS A 319 0.12 4.06 -16.97
N SER A 320 0.95 3.05 -16.71
CA SER A 320 2.22 3.20 -15.99
C SER A 320 3.41 3.52 -16.90
N PHE A 321 3.42 3.06 -18.16
CA PHE A 321 4.51 3.36 -19.10
C PHE A 321 4.61 4.85 -19.41
N HIS A 322 3.48 5.55 -19.55
CA HIS A 322 3.47 7.01 -19.70
C HIS A 322 4.14 7.76 -18.53
N LEU A 323 4.19 7.15 -17.34
CA LEU A 323 4.84 7.72 -16.14
C LEU A 323 6.32 7.34 -16.03
N CYS A 324 6.78 6.35 -16.78
CA CYS A 324 8.18 5.90 -16.81
C CYS A 324 9.02 6.60 -17.89
N GLU A 325 8.43 7.07 -18.99
CA GLU A 325 9.17 7.65 -20.13
C GLU A 325 9.67 9.09 -19.92
N GLY A 326 9.28 9.77 -18.84
CA GLY A 326 9.68 11.14 -18.54
C GLY A 326 11.10 11.34 -17.97
N GLN A 327 12.00 10.35 -18.09
CA GLN A 327 13.36 10.45 -17.56
C GLN A 327 14.39 10.13 -18.65
N LYS A 328 14.82 11.18 -19.37
CA LYS A 328 16.17 11.33 -19.92
C LYS A 328 16.79 12.58 -19.31
#